data_AF-A0A939XPR8-F1
#
_entry.id   AF-A0A939XPR8-F1
#
_cell.length_a   1.000
_cell.length_b   1.000
_cell.length_c   1.000
_cell.angle_alpha   90.00
_cell.angle_beta   90.00
_cell.angle_gamma   90.00
#
_symmetry.space_group_name_H-M   'P 1'
#
loop_
_entity.id
_entity.type
_entity.pdbx_description
1 polymer ?
#
loop_
_entity_poly.entity_id
_entity_poly.type
_entity_poly.pdbx_seq_one_letter_code
_entity_poly.pdbx_strand_id
1 'polypeptide(L)' 'MIKLLLLTLVIVGLAVLLLGVKIFFVKGGRFPNTHIHDNAEMRKRGITCAKDKDFFE' A
#
# COMPACT_ATOMS: atom_id res chain seq x y z
N MET A 1 -2.64 2.48 34.68
CA MET A 1 -1.93 2.95 33.46
C MET A 1 -1.37 1.80 32.63
N ILE A 2 -0.52 0.93 33.18
CA ILE A 2 0.12 -0.17 32.40
C ILE A 2 -0.90 -1.10 31.70
N LYS A 3 -2.02 -1.41 32.35
CA LYS A 3 -3.11 -2.22 31.75
C LYS A 3 -3.68 -1.61 30.46
N LEU A 4 -3.85 -0.29 30.41
CA LEU A 4 -4.34 0.41 29.22
C LEU A 4 -3.29 0.42 28.12
N LEU A 5 -2.03 0.69 28.47
CA LEU A 5 -0.91 0.65 27.51
C LEU A 5 -0.79 -0.73 26.85
N LEU A 6 -0.88 -1.80 27.64
CA LEU A 6 -0.82 -3.17 27.13
C LEU A 6 -2.00 -3.47 26.18
N LEU A 7 -3.22 -3.08 26.57
CA LEU A 7 -4.41 -3.25 25.74
C LEU A 7 -4.28 -2.51 24.40
N THR A 8 -3.83 -1.26 24.43
CA THR A 8 -3.65 -0.47 23.20
C THR A 8 -2.60 -1.05 22.28
N LEU A 9 -1.50 -1.57 22.83
CA LEU A 9 -0.39 -2.12 22.05
C LEU A 9 -0.82 -3.41 21.34
N VAL A 10 -1.62 -4.25 22.01
CA VAL A 10 -2.21 -5.45 21.40
C VAL A 10 -3.17 -5.10 20.26
N ILE A 11 -4.06 -4.11 20.46
CA ILE A 11 -5.03 -3.70 19.43
C ILE A 11 -4.32 -3.12 18.20
N VAL A 12 -3.35 -2.22 18.40
CA VAL A 12 -2.57 -1.62 17.31
C VAL A 12 -1.73 -2.68 16.60
N GLY A 13 -1.10 -3.59 17.34
CA GLY A 13 -0.35 -4.71 16.77
C GLY A 13 -1.22 -5.58 15.88
N LEU A 14 -2.42 -5.95 16.33
CA LEU A 14 -3.41 -6.67 15.52
C LEU A 14 -3.82 -5.89 14.27
N ALA A 15 -4.06 -4.58 14.38
CA ALA A 15 -4.43 -3.76 13.24
C ALA A 15 -3.32 -3.73 12.16
N VAL A 16 -2.05 -3.58 12.56
CA VAL A 16 -0.91 -3.61 11.65
C VAL A 16 -0.76 -4.98 10.99
N LEU A 17 -0.93 -6.06 11.77
CA LEU A 17 -0.88 -7.42 11.23
C LEU A 17 -2.00 -7.66 10.20
N LEU A 18 -3.23 -7.22 10.49
CA LEU A 18 -4.39 -7.35 9.60
C LEU A 18 -4.22 -6.53 8.31
N LEU A 19 -3.74 -5.29 8.41
CA LEU A 19 -3.46 -4.45 7.25
C LEU A 19 -2.31 -5.00 6.39
N GLY A 20 -1.32 -5.62 7.04
CA GLY A 20 -0.14 -6.21 6.40
C GLY A 20 -0.27 -7.69 6.04
N VAL A 21 -1.45 -8.33 6.14
CA VAL A 21 -1.58 -9.80 5.94
C VAL A 21 -0.94 -10.26 4.64
N LYS A 22 -1.13 -9.51 3.56
CA LYS A 22 -0.55 -9.84 2.25
C LYS A 22 0.98 -9.77 2.24
N ILE A 23 1.59 -8.89 3.05
CA ILE A 23 3.05 -8.72 3.12
C ILE A 23 3.65 -9.76 4.07
N PHE A 24 2.99 -10.02 5.21
CA PHE A 24 3.50 -10.94 6.22
C PHE A 24 3.25 -12.42 5.91
N PHE A 25 2.12 -12.77 5.29
CA PHE A 25 1.70 -14.16 5.09
C PHE A 25 1.79 -14.67 3.65
N VAL A 26 1.94 -13.79 2.65
CA VAL A 26 2.08 -14.23 1.24
C VAL A 26 3.55 -14.25 0.85
N LYS A 27 4.05 -15.40 0.37
CA LYS A 27 5.40 -15.54 -0.17
C LYS A 27 5.57 -14.60 -1.38
N GLY A 28 6.43 -13.58 -1.25
CA GLY A 28 6.61 -12.54 -2.26
C GLY A 28 5.66 -11.35 -2.14
N GLY A 29 4.96 -11.20 -1.01
CA GLY A 29 4.15 -10.02 -0.71
C GLY A 29 4.97 -8.74 -0.77
N ARG A 30 4.70 -7.91 -1.78
CA ARG A 30 5.20 -6.54 -1.86
C ARG A 30 4.04 -5.58 -1.71
N PHE A 31 4.33 -4.38 -1.21
CA PHE A 31 3.40 -3.27 -1.37
C PHE A 31 3.07 -3.09 -2.85
N PRO A 32 1.80 -2.92 -3.23
CA PRO A 32 1.44 -2.65 -4.62
C PRO A 32 2.19 -1.39 -5.09
N ASN A 33 2.80 -1.47 -6.27
CA ASN A 33 3.47 -0.32 -6.85
C ASN A 33 2.40 0.73 -7.19
N THR A 34 2.36 1.82 -6.42
CA THR A 34 1.45 2.95 -6.63
C THR A 34 1.91 3.89 -7.74
N HIS A 35 3.04 3.59 -8.37
CA HIS A 35 3.50 4.30 -9.56
C HIS A 35 2.59 3.95 -10.74
N ILE A 36 1.94 4.98 -11.29
CA ILE A 36 1.01 4.83 -12.43
C ILE A 36 1.75 4.28 -13.67
N HIS A 37 3.01 4.71 -13.87
CA HIS A 37 3.82 4.33 -15.03
C HIS A 37 4.17 2.83 -15.05
N ASP A 38 4.42 2.22 -13.88
CA ASP A 38 4.79 0.81 -13.74
C ASP A 38 3.57 -0.13 -13.73
N ASN A 39 2.35 0.41 -13.72
CA ASN A 39 1.13 -0.37 -13.67
C ASN A 39 0.54 -0.59 -15.08
N ALA A 40 0.79 -1.78 -15.63
CA ALA A 40 0.30 -2.18 -16.96
C ALA A 40 -1.24 -2.06 -17.10
N GLU A 41 -2.01 -2.31 -16.04
CA GLU A 41 -3.47 -2.20 -16.07
C GLU A 41 -3.95 -0.73 -16.13
N MET A 42 -3.21 0.20 -15.52
CA MET A 42 -3.51 1.63 -15.60
C MET A 42 -3.20 2.18 -16.99
N ARG A 43 -2.09 1.73 -17.60
CA ARG A 43 -1.72 2.08 -18.97
C ARG A 43 -2.75 1.58 -19.99
N LYS A 44 -3.27 0.35 -19.83
CA LYS A 44 -4.37 -0.18 -20.67
C LYS A 44 -5.65 0.66 -20.61
N ARG A 45 -5.89 1.33 -19.48
CA ARG A 45 -7.04 2.22 -19.26
C ARG A 45 -6.78 3.66 -19.74
N GLY A 46 -5.60 3.95 -20.30
CA GLY A 46 -5.22 5.30 -20.75
C GLY A 46 -4.95 6.29 -19.61
N ILE A 47 -4.79 5.80 -18.37
CA ILE A 47 -4.54 6.67 -17.22
C ILE A 47 -3.03 6.90 -17.11
N THR A 48 -2.62 8.13 -17.38
CA THR A 48 -1.22 8.59 -17.31
C THR A 48 -1.01 9.55 -16.13
N CYS A 49 0.25 9.74 -15.72
CA CYS A 49 0.61 10.65 -14.64
C CYS A 49 0.30 12.11 -15.05
N ALA A 50 -0.38 12.87 -14.20
CA ALA A 50 -0.64 14.29 -14.46
C ALA A 50 0.65 15.15 -14.53
N LYS A 51 1.80 14.60 -14.12
CA LYS A 51 3.12 15.24 -14.21
C LYS A 51 3.92 14.84 -15.46
N ASP A 52 3.43 13.94 -16.32
CA ASP A 52 4.06 13.68 -17.61
C ASP A 52 3.99 14.97 -18.42
N LYS A 53 5.12 15.69 -18.49
CA LYS A 53 5.25 16.96 -19.20
C LYS A 53 5.24 16.80 -20.72
N ASP A 54 5.08 15.59 -21.21
CA ASP A 54 5.11 15.25 -22.63
C ASP A 54 3.75 15.43 -23.32
N PHE A 55 2.65 15.66 -22.57
CA PHE A 55 1.31 15.93 -23.14
C PHE A 55 0.97 17.43 -23.27
N PHE A 56 1.84 18.32 -22.76
CA PHE A 56 1.63 19.78 -22.77
C PHE A 56 2.68 20.51 -23.66
N GLU A 57 3.23 19.80 -24.64
CA GLU A 57 3.99 20.35 -25.79
C GLU A 57 3.30 19.91 -27.09
#